data_AF-A0A1G6VT98-F1
#
_entry.id   AF-A0A1G6VT98-F1
#
_cell.length_a   1.000
_cell.length_b   1.000
_cell.length_c   1.000
_cell.angle_alpha   90.00
_cell.angle_beta   90.00
_cell.angle_gamma   90.00
#
_symmetry.space_group_name_H-M   'P 1'
#
loop_
_entity.id
_entity.type
_entity.pdbx_description
1 polymer ?
#
loop_
_entity_poly.entity_id
_entity_poly.type
_entity_poly.pdbx_seq_one_letter_code
_entity_poly.pdbx_strand_id
1 'polypeptide(L)'
;MLFFKSYIYLPFLVLFLSCKEKQISSPPPPHDNSLSAARLISDTPEQPDEQVGVYFMPSWNTSPDPKVDRDSFWSCLQDPKNCSSLQNPAIWGARGRLYNRRYPYEGPYLERKPIQELKGFYDRTDPEVARKQLEYMKEYGIDFFAYNWFFGRHYYYHLNFGPQAKIYYPKGWKTDQNRDGRVRVPGMPEWDEQLQVLLAENTKLPKEKQLKWAINWCDDSNERWMLWLKIGSPEELARKANYSGEKPDRNLYLQVHEKITQLWIDQFFKRKDYLRAPDGRPIVYFYFPQDAESRAAYYGLSLKELLDYSKNLAKKAGLKGIKFIAVTAGPMLEQERIYGLPTSWKAKNPSRPWEGGQYQNKLLLQEYVPRLKSMGFEGMTGYVYHNFYEKDNRSYADMRETYRSHWKLWGEKFKSDANFEYQIPVAMGWDMRPAGGTWPQQTGFPSEPYKDRVHSTKATFKAKLLEAQDFSKKNRNANGNTIMICCWNEYLEGNYIEPTEGHGFDYLEAIREVFGK
;
A
#
# COMPACT_ATOMS: atom_id res chain seq x y z
N MET A 1 -4.79 -8.96 -2.33
CA MET A 1 -5.01 -7.99 -3.42
C MET A 1 -4.39 -8.60 -4.67
N LEU A 2 -5.19 -9.11 -5.59
CA LEU A 2 -4.72 -10.03 -6.63
C LEU A 2 -5.45 -9.81 -7.95
N PHE A 3 -4.68 -9.49 -8.99
CA PHE A 3 -5.14 -9.52 -10.38
C PHE A 3 -5.00 -10.96 -10.92
N PHE A 4 -6.09 -11.56 -11.41
CA PHE A 4 -6.13 -12.97 -11.84
C PHE A 4 -6.01 -13.16 -13.36
N LYS A 5 -4.78 -13.42 -13.83
CA LYS A 5 -4.42 -14.31 -14.96
C LYS A 5 -5.37 -15.51 -15.22
N SER A 6 -6.21 -15.54 -16.26
CA SER A 6 -6.83 -16.80 -16.75
C SER A 6 -6.77 -16.83 -18.26
N TYR A 7 -5.91 -17.66 -18.88
CA TYR A 7 -5.94 -17.91 -20.32
C TYR A 7 -5.55 -19.32 -20.74
N ILE A 8 -6.16 -19.69 -21.87
CA ILE A 8 -6.18 -20.96 -22.59
C ILE A 8 -4.98 -21.05 -23.55
N TYR A 9 -4.43 -22.25 -23.70
CA TYR A 9 -3.26 -22.61 -24.53
C TYR A 9 -3.57 -22.67 -26.04
N LEU A 10 -2.61 -22.28 -26.90
CA LEU A 10 -2.29 -22.89 -28.22
C LEU A 10 -0.90 -22.40 -28.73
N PRO A 11 -0.22 -23.06 -29.70
CA PRO A 11 1.23 -23.34 -29.63
C PRO A 11 2.13 -22.52 -30.58
N PHE A 12 3.43 -22.68 -30.31
CA PHE A 12 4.64 -22.12 -30.93
C PHE A 12 4.71 -22.16 -32.46
N LEU A 13 5.30 -21.10 -33.04
CA LEU A 13 6.03 -21.15 -34.32
C LEU A 13 7.39 -20.46 -34.17
N VAL A 14 8.46 -21.17 -34.53
CA VAL A 14 9.87 -20.74 -34.50
C VAL A 14 10.23 -20.10 -35.83
N LEU A 15 10.92 -18.95 -35.80
CA LEU A 15 11.65 -18.42 -36.96
C LEU A 15 12.99 -17.80 -36.50
N PHE A 16 14.07 -18.36 -37.04
CA PHE A 16 15.44 -17.84 -37.00
C PHE A 16 15.57 -16.60 -37.92
N LEU A 17 16.47 -15.66 -37.58
CA LEU A 17 17.45 -15.08 -38.53
C LEU A 17 18.41 -14.04 -37.89
N SER A 18 19.70 -14.40 -37.96
CA SER A 18 20.91 -13.64 -38.33
C SER A 18 21.30 -12.30 -37.69
N CYS A 19 22.48 -12.33 -37.07
CA CYS A 19 23.35 -11.21 -36.70
C CYS A 19 23.81 -10.35 -37.90
N LYS A 20 24.11 -9.08 -37.62
CA LYS A 20 25.19 -8.30 -38.26
C LYS A 20 25.79 -7.29 -37.28
N GLU A 21 27.09 -7.42 -37.05
CA GLU A 21 27.96 -6.48 -36.36
C GLU A 21 28.16 -5.19 -37.16
N LYS A 22 28.41 -4.08 -36.47
CA LYS A 22 29.16 -2.95 -37.06
C LYS A 22 30.04 -2.23 -36.04
N GLN A 23 31.19 -1.86 -36.55
CA GLN A 23 32.43 -1.45 -35.90
C GLN A 23 32.40 -0.15 -35.10
N ILE A 24 33.33 -0.15 -34.14
CA ILE A 24 33.83 0.92 -33.27
C ILE A 24 34.76 1.85 -34.08
N SER A 25 34.69 3.16 -33.82
CA SER A 25 35.74 4.13 -34.19
C SER A 25 36.18 4.97 -32.99
N SER A 26 37.48 5.24 -32.95
CA SER A 26 38.29 5.78 -31.85
C SER A 26 38.21 7.30 -31.68
N PRO A 27 38.61 7.86 -30.51
CA PRO A 27 38.50 9.28 -30.19
C PRO A 27 39.75 10.12 -30.55
N PRO A 28 39.65 11.46 -30.64
CA PRO A 28 40.79 12.37 -30.83
C PRO A 28 41.46 12.83 -29.50
N PRO A 29 42.66 13.46 -29.55
CA PRO A 29 43.66 13.50 -28.47
C PRO A 29 43.50 14.69 -27.47
N PRO A 30 44.29 14.76 -26.38
CA PRO A 30 43.97 15.61 -25.23
C PRO A 30 44.51 17.04 -25.39
N HIS A 31 43.73 18.01 -24.92
CA HIS A 31 44.19 19.38 -24.70
C HIS A 31 44.49 19.59 -23.21
N ASP A 32 45.74 19.94 -22.96
CA ASP A 32 46.30 20.36 -21.68
C ASP A 32 45.89 21.82 -21.42
N ASN A 33 45.35 22.12 -20.24
CA ASN A 33 45.25 23.47 -19.70
C ASN A 33 45.06 23.42 -18.18
N SER A 34 46.18 23.55 -17.48
CA SER A 34 46.27 23.84 -16.07
C SER A 34 45.72 25.23 -15.76
N LEU A 35 44.63 25.34 -15.01
CA LEU A 35 44.22 26.58 -14.34
C LEU A 35 43.70 26.28 -12.93
N SER A 36 44.25 27.06 -12.00
CA SER A 36 44.10 27.01 -10.54
C SER A 36 42.65 26.96 -10.04
N ALA A 37 42.36 25.99 -9.17
CA ALA A 37 41.09 25.90 -8.45
C ALA A 37 41.03 26.92 -7.30
N ALA A 38 40.46 28.10 -7.56
CA ALA A 38 39.87 28.93 -6.52
C ALA A 38 38.45 28.40 -6.25
N ARG A 39 38.21 27.88 -5.03
CA ARG A 39 36.88 27.48 -4.56
C ARG A 39 35.99 28.72 -4.46
N LEU A 40 35.13 28.92 -5.46
CA LEU A 40 33.94 29.75 -5.33
C LEU A 40 32.96 28.98 -4.44
N ILE A 41 32.78 29.45 -3.21
CA ILE A 41 31.69 29.02 -2.32
C ILE A 41 30.41 29.57 -2.95
N SER A 42 29.62 28.69 -3.57
CA SER A 42 28.27 29.05 -3.99
C SER A 42 27.37 29.03 -2.76
N ASP A 43 26.96 30.21 -2.31
CA ASP A 43 25.85 30.42 -1.37
C ASP A 43 24.50 30.05 -2.03
N THR A 44 24.37 28.78 -2.40
CA THR A 44 23.06 28.18 -2.65
C THR A 44 22.47 27.83 -1.28
N PRO A 45 21.24 28.28 -0.96
CA PRO A 45 20.56 27.85 0.26
C PRO A 45 20.60 26.32 0.32
N GLU A 46 21.07 25.79 1.45
CA GLU A 46 21.18 24.35 1.70
C GLU A 46 19.83 23.72 1.36
N GLN A 47 19.82 23.00 0.23
CA GLN A 47 18.62 22.38 -0.32
C GLN A 47 18.08 21.41 0.73
N PRO A 48 16.81 21.48 1.16
CA PRO A 48 16.32 20.63 2.24
C PRO A 48 16.53 19.16 1.88
N ASP A 49 16.95 18.36 2.87
CA ASP A 49 17.15 16.93 2.70
C ASP A 49 15.87 16.25 2.19
N GLU A 50 16.03 15.11 1.53
CA GLU A 50 14.90 14.25 1.17
C GLU A 50 14.11 13.85 2.41
N GLN A 51 12.78 13.85 2.30
CA GLN A 51 11.90 13.29 3.30
C GLN A 51 11.67 11.81 2.99
N VAL A 52 12.11 10.91 3.87
CA VAL A 52 12.01 9.47 3.63
C VAL A 52 10.80 8.89 4.36
N GLY A 53 9.83 8.41 3.57
CA GLY A 53 8.67 7.68 4.06
C GLY A 53 8.81 6.17 3.86
N VAL A 54 8.18 5.38 4.73
CA VAL A 54 8.06 3.93 4.54
C VAL A 54 6.60 3.48 4.69
N TYR A 55 6.13 2.54 3.87
CA TYR A 55 4.83 1.92 4.12
C TYR A 55 4.92 0.89 5.25
N PHE A 56 3.88 0.81 6.08
CA PHE A 56 3.78 -0.14 7.17
C PHE A 56 2.57 -1.04 6.96
N MET A 57 2.79 -2.35 6.96
CA MET A 57 1.76 -3.36 6.74
C MET A 57 1.28 -3.98 8.07
N PRO A 58 -0.03 -3.90 8.40
CA PRO A 58 -0.55 -4.63 9.54
C PRO A 58 -0.57 -6.12 9.27
N SER A 59 -0.18 -6.91 10.27
CA SER A 59 -0.58 -8.31 10.35
C SER A 59 -1.88 -8.45 11.15
N TRP A 60 -2.51 -9.62 11.07
CA TRP A 60 -3.79 -9.89 11.74
C TRP A 60 -3.88 -11.33 12.21
N ASN A 61 -4.77 -11.57 13.19
CA ASN A 61 -5.08 -12.92 13.64
C ASN A 61 -5.89 -13.66 12.57
N THR A 62 -5.39 -14.81 12.14
CA THR A 62 -6.04 -15.70 11.17
C THR A 62 -6.74 -16.89 11.84
N SER A 63 -6.66 -17.01 13.16
CA SER A 63 -7.34 -18.05 13.93
C SER A 63 -8.81 -17.70 14.14
N PRO A 64 -9.73 -18.68 13.98
CA PRO A 64 -11.12 -18.51 14.40
C PRO A 64 -11.27 -18.61 15.93
N ASP A 65 -10.31 -19.22 16.63
CA ASP A 65 -10.28 -19.24 18.09
C ASP A 65 -9.67 -17.92 18.60
N PRO A 66 -10.43 -17.07 19.30
CA PRO A 66 -9.92 -15.80 19.82
C PRO A 66 -8.85 -15.96 20.91
N LYS A 67 -8.65 -17.16 21.46
CA LYS A 67 -7.57 -17.47 22.41
C LYS A 67 -6.24 -17.78 21.75
N VAL A 68 -6.23 -17.96 20.43
CA VAL A 68 -5.04 -18.25 19.64
C VAL A 68 -4.77 -17.06 18.76
N ASP A 69 -3.61 -16.43 18.92
CA ASP A 69 -3.14 -15.44 17.96
C ASP A 69 -2.27 -16.10 16.89
N ARG A 70 -2.87 -16.39 15.73
CA ARG A 70 -2.14 -16.88 14.55
C ARG A 70 -1.87 -15.70 13.61
N ASP A 71 -0.71 -15.09 13.78
CA ASP A 71 -0.29 -13.97 12.96
C ASP A 71 -0.22 -14.33 11.45
N SER A 72 -0.80 -13.46 10.62
CA SER A 72 -0.91 -13.65 9.17
C SER A 72 0.43 -13.67 8.45
N PHE A 73 1.50 -13.11 9.01
CA PHE A 73 2.83 -13.14 8.43
C PHE A 73 3.60 -14.38 8.89
N TRP A 74 3.71 -14.56 10.22
CA TRP A 74 4.57 -15.58 10.82
C TRP A 74 4.16 -17.00 10.45
N SER A 75 2.85 -17.25 10.40
CA SER A 75 2.33 -18.56 9.98
C SER A 75 2.83 -18.97 8.59
N CYS A 76 2.95 -18.03 7.65
CA CYS A 76 3.43 -18.28 6.29
C CYS A 76 4.94 -18.45 6.16
N LEU A 77 5.72 -17.90 7.10
CA LEU A 77 7.16 -18.11 7.16
C LEU A 77 7.52 -19.45 7.81
N GLN A 78 6.71 -19.92 8.77
CA GLN A 78 7.00 -21.09 9.59
C GLN A 78 6.41 -22.40 9.06
N ASP A 79 5.10 -22.43 8.77
CA ASP A 79 4.39 -23.68 8.45
C ASP A 79 3.28 -23.42 7.43
N PRO A 80 3.38 -23.99 6.20
CA PRO A 80 2.40 -23.75 5.16
C PRO A 80 1.00 -24.24 5.54
N LYS A 81 0.87 -25.21 6.47
CA LYS A 81 -0.43 -25.70 6.96
C LYS A 81 -1.17 -24.69 7.86
N ASN A 82 -0.46 -23.69 8.38
CA ASN A 82 -1.04 -22.64 9.21
C ASN A 82 -1.18 -21.31 8.45
N CYS A 83 -0.57 -21.20 7.27
CA CYS A 83 -0.67 -20.00 6.45
C CYS A 83 -2.05 -19.85 5.79
N SER A 84 -2.81 -18.85 6.22
CA SER A 84 -4.14 -18.55 5.66
C SER A 84 -4.08 -18.16 4.18
N SER A 85 -3.01 -17.46 3.75
CA SER A 85 -2.81 -17.07 2.35
C SER A 85 -2.72 -18.27 1.43
N LEU A 86 -1.97 -19.31 1.81
CA LEU A 86 -1.82 -20.54 1.04
C LEU A 86 -3.12 -21.37 0.98
N GLN A 87 -4.01 -21.22 1.96
CA GLN A 87 -5.27 -21.95 2.03
C GLN A 87 -6.43 -21.20 1.38
N ASN A 88 -6.25 -19.91 1.06
CA ASN A 88 -7.34 -19.06 0.62
C ASN A 88 -7.90 -19.54 -0.74
N PRO A 89 -9.16 -20.03 -0.79
CA PRO A 89 -9.72 -20.57 -2.02
C PRO A 89 -10.11 -19.50 -3.04
N ALA A 90 -10.31 -18.25 -2.62
CA ALA A 90 -10.47 -17.13 -3.55
C ALA A 90 -9.18 -16.89 -4.34
N ILE A 91 -8.04 -17.22 -3.74
CA ILE A 91 -6.70 -17.01 -4.27
C ILE A 91 -6.19 -18.20 -5.07
N TRP A 92 -6.18 -19.37 -4.45
CA TRP A 92 -5.55 -20.55 -5.02
C TRP A 92 -6.56 -21.58 -5.55
N GLY A 93 -7.86 -21.27 -5.46
CA GLY A 93 -8.93 -22.20 -5.81
C GLY A 93 -9.26 -23.18 -4.68
N ALA A 94 -10.24 -24.06 -4.91
CA ALA A 94 -10.85 -24.88 -3.86
C ALA A 94 -9.89 -25.79 -3.08
N ARG A 95 -8.71 -26.09 -3.64
CA ARG A 95 -7.69 -26.95 -2.99
C ARG A 95 -6.56 -26.15 -2.33
N GLY A 96 -6.65 -24.83 -2.29
CA GLY A 96 -5.54 -23.99 -1.84
C GLY A 96 -4.32 -24.10 -2.77
N ARG A 97 -3.17 -23.66 -2.27
CA ARG A 97 -1.89 -23.73 -2.96
C ARG A 97 -1.46 -25.18 -3.17
N LEU A 98 -1.10 -25.54 -4.40
CA LEU A 98 -0.68 -26.88 -4.79
C LEU A 98 0.82 -26.99 -5.09
N TYR A 99 1.58 -27.80 -4.35
CA TYR A 99 3.00 -27.99 -4.62
C TYR A 99 3.27 -29.24 -5.47
N ASN A 100 4.25 -29.18 -6.37
CA ASN A 100 4.69 -30.32 -7.19
C ASN A 100 6.18 -30.16 -7.60
N ARG A 101 6.71 -31.07 -8.41
CA ARG A 101 8.12 -31.01 -8.87
C ARG A 101 8.48 -29.71 -9.61
N ARG A 102 7.53 -29.09 -10.31
CA ARG A 102 7.72 -27.82 -11.04
C ARG A 102 7.61 -26.61 -10.12
N TYR A 103 6.77 -26.69 -9.09
CA TYR A 103 6.50 -25.64 -8.12
C TYR A 103 6.65 -26.20 -6.70
N PRO A 104 7.89 -26.53 -6.28
CA PRO A 104 8.13 -27.12 -4.97
C PRO A 104 7.80 -26.14 -3.84
N TYR A 105 7.52 -26.66 -2.65
CA TYR A 105 7.58 -25.85 -1.44
C TYR A 105 9.05 -25.62 -1.10
N GLU A 106 9.42 -24.37 -0.87
CA GLU A 106 10.82 -23.97 -0.65
C GLU A 106 11.05 -23.33 0.72
N GLY A 107 10.03 -23.35 1.58
CA GLY A 107 10.18 -22.93 2.96
C GLY A 107 10.59 -24.09 3.88
N PRO A 108 10.58 -23.88 5.20
CA PRO A 108 10.21 -22.62 5.85
C PRO A 108 11.21 -21.49 5.58
N TYR A 109 10.74 -20.25 5.59
CA TYR A 109 11.52 -19.05 5.26
C TYR A 109 12.05 -18.39 6.53
N LEU A 110 12.76 -19.16 7.35
CA LEU A 110 13.16 -18.75 8.70
C LEU A 110 14.25 -17.68 8.69
N GLU A 111 14.99 -17.52 7.58
CA GLU A 111 15.94 -16.41 7.39
C GLU A 111 15.24 -15.05 7.42
N ARG A 112 13.93 -15.00 7.16
CA ARG A 112 13.12 -13.78 7.20
C ARG A 112 12.61 -13.46 8.60
N LYS A 113 12.94 -14.28 9.61
CA LYS A 113 12.53 -14.02 10.98
C LYS A 113 13.15 -12.70 11.46
N PRO A 114 12.37 -11.80 12.10
CA PRO A 114 12.92 -10.59 12.69
C PRO A 114 14.07 -10.89 13.66
N ILE A 115 15.03 -9.97 13.77
CA ILE A 115 16.17 -10.14 14.68
C ILE A 115 15.71 -10.32 16.15
N GLN A 116 16.61 -10.84 16.98
CA GLN A 116 16.35 -11.12 18.40
C GLN A 116 15.88 -9.88 19.17
N GLU A 117 16.38 -8.70 18.82
CA GLU A 117 16.02 -7.42 19.42
C GLU A 117 14.54 -7.09 19.19
N LEU A 118 13.97 -7.51 18.06
CA LEU A 118 12.54 -7.43 17.74
C LEU A 118 11.76 -8.65 18.22
N LYS A 119 12.37 -9.53 19.03
CA LYS A 119 11.77 -10.75 19.59
C LYS A 119 11.35 -11.81 18.57
N GLY A 120 11.95 -11.82 17.38
CA GLY A 120 11.64 -12.84 16.37
C GLY A 120 10.22 -12.72 15.84
N PHE A 121 9.45 -13.83 15.86
CA PHE A 121 8.04 -13.84 15.45
C PHE A 121 7.16 -13.17 16.52
N TYR A 122 7.33 -11.86 16.67
CA TYR A 122 6.76 -11.06 17.74
C TYR A 122 5.23 -10.99 17.70
N ASP A 123 4.63 -10.72 18.86
CA ASP A 123 3.25 -10.26 18.94
C ASP A 123 3.17 -8.83 18.38
N ARG A 124 2.31 -8.61 17.38
CA ARG A 124 2.12 -7.29 16.74
C ARG A 124 1.66 -6.19 17.70
N THR A 125 1.20 -6.56 18.89
CA THR A 125 0.79 -5.66 19.98
C THR A 125 1.85 -5.51 21.08
N ASP A 126 3.04 -6.09 20.92
CA ASP A 126 4.14 -5.95 21.89
C ASP A 126 4.68 -4.50 21.89
N PRO A 127 4.56 -3.77 23.02
CA PRO A 127 4.97 -2.37 23.09
C PRO A 127 6.49 -2.18 23.02
N GLU A 128 7.29 -3.17 23.40
CA GLU A 128 8.75 -3.07 23.25
C GLU A 128 9.17 -3.18 21.79
N VAL A 129 8.54 -4.09 21.05
CA VAL A 129 8.80 -4.24 19.61
C VAL A 129 8.36 -2.99 18.86
N ALA A 130 7.15 -2.49 19.12
CA ALA A 130 6.66 -1.25 18.51
C ALA A 130 7.61 -0.06 18.77
N ARG A 131 8.14 0.07 19.99
CA ARG A 131 9.13 1.11 20.33
C ARG A 131 10.42 0.96 19.55
N LYS A 132 10.99 -0.25 19.48
CA LYS A 132 12.22 -0.52 18.72
C LYS A 132 12.04 -0.29 17.23
N GLN A 133 10.89 -0.67 16.66
CA GLN A 133 10.57 -0.38 15.26
C GLN A 133 10.60 1.14 15.00
N LEU A 134 9.98 1.94 15.87
CA LEU A 134 9.99 3.41 15.75
C LEU A 134 11.40 3.99 15.91
N GLU A 135 12.17 3.50 16.87
CA GLU A 135 13.56 3.91 17.11
C GLU A 135 14.43 3.59 15.89
N TYR A 136 14.37 2.36 15.36
CA TYR A 136 15.11 1.96 14.17
C TYR A 136 14.71 2.76 12.93
N MET A 137 13.42 2.99 12.69
CA MET A 137 13.01 3.87 11.60
C MET A 137 13.66 5.25 11.74
N LYS A 138 13.53 5.87 12.93
CA LYS A 138 14.02 7.22 13.17
C LYS A 138 15.56 7.32 13.07
N GLU A 139 16.28 6.41 13.71
CA GLU A 139 17.75 6.43 13.82
C GLU A 139 18.46 6.14 12.49
N TYR A 140 17.79 5.44 11.58
CA TYR A 140 18.35 5.09 10.27
C TYR A 140 17.86 5.99 9.13
N GLY A 141 17.26 7.15 9.44
CA GLY A 141 16.94 8.18 8.46
C GLY A 141 15.56 8.06 7.82
N ILE A 142 14.63 7.29 8.41
CA ILE A 142 13.21 7.31 8.02
C ILE A 142 12.52 8.43 8.81
N ASP A 143 11.82 9.32 8.11
CA ASP A 143 11.15 10.48 8.68
C ASP A 143 9.69 10.21 9.08
N PHE A 144 9.04 9.29 8.37
CA PHE A 144 7.67 8.89 8.67
C PHE A 144 7.31 7.49 8.18
N PHE A 145 6.25 6.92 8.76
CA PHE A 145 5.59 5.73 8.20
C PHE A 145 4.17 6.05 7.72
N ALA A 146 3.78 5.47 6.59
CA ALA A 146 2.42 5.47 6.07
C ALA A 146 1.78 4.11 6.38
N TYR A 147 0.88 4.07 7.36
CA TYR A 147 0.28 2.82 7.84
C TYR A 147 -0.87 2.40 6.93
N ASN A 148 -0.81 1.18 6.39
CA ASN A 148 -1.90 0.62 5.59
C ASN A 148 -3.11 0.37 6.49
N TRP A 149 -4.10 1.26 6.36
CA TRP A 149 -5.25 1.36 7.25
C TRP A 149 -6.51 0.86 6.56
N PHE A 150 -7.25 -0.02 7.23
CA PHE A 150 -8.42 -0.72 6.70
C PHE A 150 -9.66 -0.38 7.51
N PHE A 151 -10.82 -0.40 6.84
CA PHE A 151 -12.10 -0.11 7.47
C PHE A 151 -13.21 -0.97 6.91
N GLY A 152 -13.73 -1.90 7.72
CA GLY A 152 -14.82 -2.77 7.30
C GLY A 152 -16.15 -2.04 7.37
N ARG A 153 -16.77 -1.72 6.22
CA ARG A 153 -17.99 -0.89 6.16
C ARG A 153 -19.28 -1.52 6.69
N HIS A 154 -19.32 -2.85 6.81
CA HIS A 154 -20.57 -3.60 7.00
C HIS A 154 -20.84 -4.03 8.45
N TYR A 155 -19.89 -3.82 9.37
CA TYR A 155 -20.01 -4.28 10.75
C TYR A 155 -20.95 -3.41 11.58
N TYR A 156 -22.03 -4.00 12.08
CA TYR A 156 -22.82 -3.40 13.14
C TYR A 156 -22.40 -3.97 14.49
N TYR A 157 -22.32 -3.11 15.50
CA TYR A 157 -21.89 -3.43 16.86
C TYR A 157 -22.74 -2.66 17.88
N HIS A 158 -22.61 -3.05 19.14
CA HIS A 158 -23.48 -2.70 20.26
C HIS A 158 -22.69 -1.95 21.33
N LEU A 159 -22.94 -0.66 21.50
CA LEU A 159 -22.14 0.18 22.41
C LEU A 159 -22.42 -0.10 23.89
N ASN A 160 -23.58 -0.68 24.23
CA ASN A 160 -23.87 -1.07 25.61
C ASN A 160 -23.29 -2.46 25.94
N PHE A 161 -22.64 -3.13 24.98
CA PHE A 161 -21.96 -4.40 25.20
C PHE A 161 -20.47 -4.17 25.49
N GLY A 162 -20.01 -4.57 26.68
CA GLY A 162 -18.69 -4.26 27.21
C GLY A 162 -17.51 -4.45 26.23
N PRO A 163 -17.37 -5.61 25.55
CA PRO A 163 -16.31 -5.83 24.57
C PRO A 163 -16.31 -4.89 23.37
N GLN A 164 -17.47 -4.32 23.01
CA GLN A 164 -17.64 -3.44 21.85
C GLN A 164 -17.78 -1.95 22.21
N ALA A 165 -17.91 -1.63 23.50
CA ALA A 165 -18.13 -0.27 24.00
C ALA A 165 -17.00 0.71 23.64
N LYS A 166 -15.79 0.20 23.34
CA LYS A 166 -14.63 1.01 22.95
C LYS A 166 -14.51 1.25 21.44
N ILE A 167 -15.31 0.58 20.62
CA ILE A 167 -15.29 0.77 19.17
C ILE A 167 -15.77 2.19 18.87
N TYR A 168 -14.96 2.93 18.10
CA TYR A 168 -15.25 4.32 17.77
C TYR A 168 -16.64 4.51 17.15
N TYR A 169 -17.43 5.42 17.70
CA TYR A 169 -18.67 5.92 17.10
C TYR A 169 -18.72 7.44 17.30
N PRO A 170 -19.02 8.24 16.26
CA PRO A 170 -18.99 9.70 16.40
C PRO A 170 -19.91 10.18 17.53
N LYS A 171 -19.42 11.12 18.33
CA LYS A 171 -20.13 11.60 19.52
C LYS A 171 -21.51 12.16 19.12
N GLY A 172 -22.55 11.71 19.82
CA GLY A 172 -23.93 12.17 19.61
C GLY A 172 -24.64 11.51 18.43
N TRP A 173 -24.00 10.60 17.68
CA TRP A 173 -24.70 9.82 16.67
C TRP A 173 -25.69 8.85 17.31
N LYS A 174 -26.82 8.64 16.63
CA LYS A 174 -27.93 7.85 17.16
C LYS A 174 -27.58 6.37 17.25
N THR A 175 -28.01 5.74 18.33
CA THR A 175 -27.97 4.29 18.53
C THR A 175 -29.39 3.76 18.74
N ASP A 176 -29.57 2.46 18.57
CA ASP A 176 -30.81 1.74 18.89
C ASP A 176 -30.74 1.23 20.33
N GLN A 177 -31.40 1.95 21.24
CA GLN A 177 -31.42 1.62 22.67
C GLN A 177 -32.18 0.32 22.96
N ASN A 178 -33.08 -0.11 22.09
CA ASN A 178 -33.80 -1.38 22.24
C ASN A 178 -32.96 -2.59 21.82
N ARG A 179 -31.72 -2.37 21.37
CA ARG A 179 -30.80 -3.40 20.89
C ARG A 179 -29.39 -3.16 21.44
N ASP A 180 -29.29 -3.01 22.76
CA ASP A 180 -27.99 -2.84 23.45
C ASP A 180 -27.15 -1.69 22.89
N GLY A 181 -27.80 -0.58 22.52
CA GLY A 181 -27.12 0.59 21.96
C GLY A 181 -26.48 0.29 20.60
N ARG A 182 -27.10 -0.57 19.77
CA ARG A 182 -26.60 -0.88 18.43
C ARG A 182 -26.42 0.37 17.59
N VAL A 183 -25.29 0.51 16.94
CA VAL A 183 -25.04 1.66 16.06
C VAL A 183 -26.02 1.68 14.89
N ARG A 184 -26.44 2.88 14.48
CA ARG A 184 -27.31 3.07 13.30
C ARG A 184 -26.53 3.13 11.99
N VAL A 185 -25.23 3.46 12.07
CA VAL A 185 -24.33 3.50 10.92
C VAL A 185 -23.20 2.49 11.18
N PRO A 186 -23.07 1.45 10.33
CA PRO A 186 -22.09 0.41 10.53
C PRO A 186 -20.67 0.91 10.30
N GLY A 187 -19.73 0.02 10.54
CA GLY A 187 -18.35 0.11 10.12
C GLY A 187 -17.39 0.43 11.25
N MET A 188 -16.22 -0.19 11.21
CA MET A 188 -15.17 -0.05 12.21
C MET A 188 -13.79 -0.22 11.56
N PRO A 189 -12.72 0.34 12.17
CA PRO A 189 -11.35 0.02 11.80
C PRO A 189 -11.11 -1.49 11.87
N GLU A 190 -10.28 -1.99 10.96
CA GLU A 190 -9.79 -3.37 11.00
C GLU A 190 -8.26 -3.36 11.12
N TRP A 191 -7.74 -4.28 11.92
CA TRP A 191 -6.29 -4.51 12.09
C TRP A 191 -5.54 -3.25 12.55
N ASP A 192 -6.17 -2.46 13.43
CA ASP A 192 -5.63 -1.21 13.94
C ASP A 192 -4.94 -1.36 15.31
N GLU A 193 -4.93 -2.56 15.91
CA GLU A 193 -4.32 -2.77 17.23
C GLU A 193 -2.81 -2.48 17.21
N GLN A 194 -2.11 -2.88 16.15
CA GLN A 194 -0.69 -2.59 15.97
C GLN A 194 -0.44 -1.08 15.80
N LEU A 195 -1.28 -0.37 15.04
CA LEU A 195 -1.21 1.09 14.95
C LEU A 195 -1.41 1.73 16.32
N GLN A 196 -2.41 1.30 17.10
CA GLN A 196 -2.66 1.86 18.42
C GLN A 196 -1.44 1.73 19.34
N VAL A 197 -0.76 0.59 19.34
CA VAL A 197 0.46 0.39 20.13
C VAL A 197 1.62 1.24 19.60
N LEU A 198 1.86 1.29 18.30
CA LEU A 198 2.86 2.19 17.69
C LEU A 198 2.63 3.65 18.11
N LEU A 199 1.40 4.14 18.01
CA LEU A 199 1.07 5.52 18.37
C LEU A 199 1.18 5.79 19.88
N ALA A 200 0.86 4.80 20.72
CA ALA A 200 1.02 4.90 22.16
C ALA A 200 2.52 4.97 22.54
N GLU A 201 3.36 4.12 21.96
CA GLU A 201 4.80 4.12 22.20
C GLU A 201 5.49 5.36 21.64
N ASN A 202 5.12 5.80 20.43
CA ASN A 202 5.65 7.04 19.85
C ASN A 202 5.39 8.25 20.76
N THR A 203 4.22 8.30 21.41
CA THR A 203 3.88 9.41 22.34
C THR A 203 4.78 9.44 23.58
N LYS A 204 5.33 8.29 23.98
CA LYS A 204 6.24 8.17 25.13
C LYS A 204 7.67 8.61 24.80
N LEU A 205 8.04 8.63 23.52
CA LEU A 205 9.36 9.07 23.09
C LEU A 205 9.54 10.59 23.26
N PRO A 206 10.77 11.07 23.53
CA PRO A 206 11.12 12.48 23.45
C PRO A 206 10.69 13.09 22.11
N LYS A 207 10.25 14.36 22.09
CA LYS A 207 9.60 14.98 20.91
C LYS A 207 10.45 14.90 19.65
N GLU A 208 11.76 15.03 19.78
CA GLU A 208 12.77 14.95 18.73
C GLU A 208 12.97 13.54 18.17
N LYS A 209 12.65 12.52 18.98
CA LYS A 209 12.68 11.10 18.59
C LYS A 209 11.33 10.60 18.06
N GLN A 210 10.25 11.38 18.21
CA GLN A 210 8.94 10.98 17.68
C GLN A 210 8.97 10.93 16.16
N LEU A 211 8.51 9.81 15.62
CA LEU A 211 8.39 9.61 14.19
C LEU A 211 7.08 10.21 13.69
N LYS A 212 7.09 10.84 12.50
CA LYS A 212 5.83 11.27 11.88
C LYS A 212 5.09 10.07 11.30
N TRP A 213 3.79 10.19 11.09
CA TRP A 213 3.04 9.11 10.46
C TRP A 213 1.80 9.60 9.70
N ALA A 214 1.36 8.84 8.72
CA ALA A 214 0.12 9.09 7.98
C ALA A 214 -0.68 7.80 7.84
N ILE A 215 -1.99 7.92 7.61
CA ILE A 215 -2.76 6.80 7.09
C ILE A 215 -2.47 6.63 5.59
N ASN A 216 -2.30 5.38 5.17
CA ASN A 216 -2.48 4.93 3.80
C ASN A 216 -3.81 4.18 3.73
N TRP A 217 -4.86 4.84 3.26
CA TRP A 217 -6.19 4.26 3.16
C TRP A 217 -6.19 3.16 2.10
N CYS A 218 -6.19 1.92 2.56
CA CYS A 218 -6.46 0.73 1.76
C CYS A 218 -7.96 0.51 1.69
N ASP A 219 -8.59 1.03 0.63
CA ASP A 219 -10.02 0.81 0.44
C ASP A 219 -10.34 -0.70 0.30
N ASP A 220 -11.62 -1.03 0.47
CA ASP A 220 -12.12 -2.39 0.61
C ASP A 220 -11.61 -3.33 -0.51
N SER A 221 -11.40 -4.60 -0.19
CA SER A 221 -11.19 -5.62 -1.23
C SER A 221 -12.52 -5.92 -1.94
N ASN A 222 -12.49 -6.68 -3.03
CA ASN A 222 -13.73 -7.20 -3.62
C ASN A 222 -14.53 -8.03 -2.59
N GLU A 223 -13.88 -8.80 -1.71
CA GLU A 223 -14.61 -9.53 -0.67
C GLU A 223 -15.37 -8.59 0.26
N ARG A 224 -14.73 -7.51 0.73
CA ARG A 224 -15.35 -6.52 1.60
C ARG A 224 -16.49 -5.75 0.91
N TRP A 225 -16.32 -5.44 -0.38
CA TRP A 225 -17.39 -4.86 -1.19
C TRP A 225 -18.60 -5.80 -1.27
N MET A 226 -18.39 -7.10 -1.45
CA MET A 226 -19.48 -8.07 -1.43
C MET A 226 -20.15 -8.20 -0.06
N LEU A 227 -19.39 -8.11 1.04
CA LEU A 227 -19.95 -8.07 2.40
C LEU A 227 -20.80 -6.82 2.64
N TRP A 228 -20.37 -5.66 2.12
CA TRP A 228 -21.19 -4.44 2.12
C TRP A 228 -22.51 -4.63 1.37
N LEU A 229 -22.48 -5.23 0.18
CA LEU A 229 -23.68 -5.47 -0.61
C LEU A 229 -24.64 -6.51 0.00
N LYS A 230 -24.16 -7.33 0.95
CA LYS A 230 -25.01 -8.28 1.71
C LYS A 230 -25.93 -7.60 2.72
N ILE A 231 -25.68 -6.34 3.09
CA ILE A 231 -26.51 -5.65 4.10
C ILE A 231 -28.00 -5.73 3.72
N GLY A 232 -28.84 -6.24 4.61
CA GLY A 232 -30.28 -6.39 4.39
C GLY A 232 -30.69 -7.51 3.44
N SER A 233 -29.75 -8.35 2.98
CA SER A 233 -30.09 -9.55 2.20
C SER A 233 -30.91 -10.55 3.03
N PRO A 234 -31.69 -11.44 2.39
CA PRO A 234 -32.48 -12.44 3.11
C PRO A 234 -31.66 -13.29 4.09
N GLU A 235 -30.41 -13.63 3.73
CA GLU A 235 -29.47 -14.39 4.58
C GLU A 235 -29.11 -13.60 5.86
N GLU A 236 -28.75 -12.32 5.71
CA GLU A 236 -28.38 -11.45 6.83
C GLU A 236 -29.56 -11.16 7.78
N LEU A 237 -30.77 -11.03 7.23
CA LEU A 237 -32.00 -10.89 8.00
C LEU A 237 -32.33 -12.18 8.76
N ALA A 238 -32.23 -13.35 8.10
CA ALA A 238 -32.53 -14.64 8.71
C ALA A 238 -31.60 -14.94 9.90
N ARG A 239 -30.30 -14.61 9.78
CA ARG A 239 -29.32 -14.76 10.87
C ARG A 239 -29.33 -13.59 11.88
N LYS A 240 -30.24 -12.63 11.74
CA LYS A 240 -30.39 -11.43 12.60
C LYS A 240 -29.15 -10.54 12.70
N ALA A 241 -28.29 -10.56 11.68
CA ALA A 241 -27.17 -9.61 11.58
C ALA A 241 -27.64 -8.23 11.12
N ASN A 242 -28.69 -8.20 10.30
CA ASN A 242 -29.38 -6.99 9.90
C ASN A 242 -30.86 -7.01 10.28
N TYR A 243 -31.48 -5.85 10.18
CA TYR A 243 -32.88 -5.65 10.51
C TYR A 243 -33.65 -5.00 9.35
N SER A 244 -34.98 -5.12 9.38
CA SER A 244 -35.86 -4.58 8.34
C SER A 244 -35.55 -3.10 8.06
N GLY A 245 -35.38 -2.77 6.78
CA GLY A 245 -35.04 -1.43 6.29
C GLY A 245 -33.54 -1.14 6.17
N GLU A 246 -32.66 -1.92 6.79
CA GLU A 246 -31.21 -1.81 6.58
C GLU A 246 -30.86 -2.29 5.17
N LYS A 247 -30.14 -1.47 4.42
CA LYS A 247 -29.70 -1.77 3.07
C LYS A 247 -28.48 -0.92 2.72
N PRO A 248 -27.60 -1.38 1.81
CA PRO A 248 -26.42 -0.65 1.38
C PRO A 248 -26.85 0.36 0.32
N ASP A 249 -27.59 1.39 0.71
CA ASP A 249 -27.99 2.46 -0.19
C ASP A 249 -26.98 3.62 -0.22
N ARG A 250 -27.21 4.56 -1.14
CA ARG A 250 -26.36 5.74 -1.32
C ARG A 250 -26.23 6.58 -0.04
N ASN A 251 -27.31 6.70 0.75
CA ASN A 251 -27.30 7.50 1.96
C ASN A 251 -26.43 6.83 3.04
N LEU A 252 -26.60 5.52 3.25
CA LEU A 252 -25.77 4.78 4.18
C LEU A 252 -24.30 4.78 3.74
N TYR A 253 -24.02 4.65 2.44
CA TYR A 253 -22.66 4.73 1.90
C TYR A 253 -21.98 6.06 2.23
N LEU A 254 -22.68 7.19 2.05
CA LEU A 254 -22.17 8.52 2.42
C LEU A 254 -22.01 8.70 3.93
N GLN A 255 -22.93 8.17 4.75
CA GLN A 255 -22.79 8.21 6.21
C GLN A 255 -21.60 7.39 6.71
N VAL A 256 -21.32 6.24 6.09
CA VAL A 256 -20.13 5.45 6.40
C VAL A 256 -18.86 6.20 5.97
N HIS A 257 -18.87 6.84 4.80
CA HIS A 257 -17.75 7.69 4.35
C HIS A 257 -17.49 8.88 5.31
N GLU A 258 -18.56 9.53 5.78
CA GLU A 258 -18.49 10.55 6.83
C GLU A 258 -17.90 10.00 8.12
N LYS A 259 -18.37 8.83 8.56
CA LYS A 259 -17.86 8.16 9.77
C LYS A 259 -16.36 7.89 9.69
N ILE A 260 -15.86 7.42 8.54
CA ILE A 260 -14.43 7.21 8.29
C ILE A 260 -13.66 8.52 8.43
N THR A 261 -14.14 9.59 7.77
CA THR A 261 -13.45 10.89 7.83
C THR A 261 -13.49 11.48 9.24
N GLN A 262 -14.62 11.38 9.94
CA GLN A 262 -14.79 11.87 11.30
C GLN A 262 -13.87 11.12 12.27
N LEU A 263 -13.69 9.81 12.09
CA LEU A 263 -12.72 9.02 12.84
C LEU A 263 -11.32 9.61 12.71
N TRP A 264 -10.87 9.88 11.49
CA TRP A 264 -9.54 10.47 11.30
C TRP A 264 -9.42 11.84 11.93
N ILE A 265 -10.43 12.69 11.80
CA ILE A 265 -10.47 14.02 12.42
C ILE A 265 -10.35 13.92 13.94
N ASP A 266 -11.10 13.00 14.55
CA ASP A 266 -11.20 12.90 16.00
C ASP A 266 -10.03 12.17 16.64
N GLN A 267 -9.51 11.13 15.99
CA GLN A 267 -8.46 10.27 16.56
C GLN A 267 -7.06 10.58 16.03
N PHE A 268 -6.91 11.01 14.77
CA PHE A 268 -5.61 11.05 14.10
C PHE A 268 -5.14 12.48 13.80
N PHE A 269 -5.94 13.29 13.11
CA PHE A 269 -5.54 14.59 12.58
C PHE A 269 -5.29 15.66 13.67
N LYS A 270 -5.60 15.39 14.94
CA LYS A 270 -5.26 16.29 16.05
C LYS A 270 -3.90 15.97 16.68
N ARG A 271 -3.31 14.83 16.35
CA ARG A 271 -2.01 14.44 16.89
C ARG A 271 -0.90 15.33 16.31
N LYS A 272 0.12 15.60 17.14
CA LYS A 272 1.29 16.42 16.77
C LYS A 272 2.28 15.65 15.90
N ASP A 273 2.29 14.32 16.01
CA ASP A 273 3.10 13.39 15.23
C ASP A 273 2.43 12.98 13.91
N TYR A 274 1.18 13.40 13.65
CA TYR A 274 0.56 13.16 12.35
C TYR A 274 1.25 14.00 11.25
N LEU A 275 1.54 13.37 10.11
CA LEU A 275 2.22 13.96 8.97
C LEU A 275 1.35 15.05 8.32
N ARG A 276 1.97 16.19 8.05
CA ARG A 276 1.31 17.35 7.44
C ARG A 276 2.11 17.87 6.27
N ALA A 277 1.39 18.41 5.30
CA ALA A 277 1.98 19.24 4.26
C ALA A 277 2.50 20.55 4.87
N PRO A 278 3.39 21.28 4.17
CA PRO A 278 3.91 22.58 4.63
C PRO A 278 2.82 23.60 4.97
N ASP A 279 1.67 23.53 4.29
CA ASP A 279 0.51 24.39 4.57
C ASP A 279 -0.26 24.02 5.86
N GLY A 280 0.08 22.91 6.51
CA GLY A 280 -0.51 22.40 7.75
C GLY A 280 -1.65 21.39 7.57
N ARG A 281 -2.07 21.07 6.33
CA ARG A 281 -3.09 20.05 6.09
C ARG A 281 -2.56 18.64 6.42
N PRO A 282 -3.35 17.79 7.09
CA PRO A 282 -3.01 16.37 7.24
C PRO A 282 -2.88 15.72 5.86
N ILE A 283 -1.86 14.89 5.69
CA ILE A 283 -1.66 14.06 4.49
C ILE A 283 -2.38 12.73 4.66
N VAL A 284 -3.09 12.29 3.63
CA VAL A 284 -3.67 10.95 3.52
C VAL A 284 -3.15 10.33 2.23
N TYR A 285 -2.43 9.22 2.37
CA TYR A 285 -2.13 8.35 1.25
C TYR A 285 -3.39 7.55 0.91
N PHE A 286 -3.72 7.43 -0.37
CA PHE A 286 -4.93 6.77 -0.83
C PHE A 286 -4.55 5.63 -1.77
N TYR A 287 -4.66 4.42 -1.26
CA TYR A 287 -4.23 3.23 -1.94
C TYR A 287 -5.22 2.85 -3.04
N PHE A 288 -4.73 2.84 -4.28
CA PHE A 288 -5.48 2.36 -5.45
C PHE A 288 -6.86 3.02 -5.63
N PRO A 289 -6.91 4.31 -5.99
CA PRO A 289 -8.15 5.11 -6.05
C PRO A 289 -9.29 4.53 -6.89
N GLN A 290 -8.98 3.71 -7.90
CA GLN A 290 -9.98 3.12 -8.79
C GLN A 290 -10.96 2.18 -8.08
N ASP A 291 -10.53 1.57 -6.98
CA ASP A 291 -11.37 0.66 -6.20
C ASP A 291 -12.50 1.44 -5.51
N ALA A 292 -12.16 2.60 -4.94
CA ALA A 292 -13.15 3.53 -4.36
C ALA A 292 -13.99 4.20 -5.44
N GLU A 293 -13.39 4.60 -6.58
CA GLU A 293 -14.10 5.22 -7.70
C GLU A 293 -15.20 4.31 -8.25
N SER A 294 -14.87 3.06 -8.57
CA SER A 294 -15.80 2.11 -9.17
C SER A 294 -17.00 1.78 -8.27
N ARG A 295 -16.80 1.78 -6.95
CA ARG A 295 -17.86 1.57 -5.95
C ARG A 295 -18.69 2.81 -5.70
N ALA A 296 -18.07 3.98 -5.68
CA ALA A 296 -18.79 5.25 -5.64
C ALA A 296 -19.73 5.38 -6.85
N ALA A 297 -19.25 5.00 -8.04
CA ALA A 297 -20.02 5.04 -9.28
C ALA A 297 -21.29 4.17 -9.24
N TYR A 298 -21.29 3.05 -8.50
CA TYR A 298 -22.50 2.23 -8.29
C TYR A 298 -23.63 3.03 -7.62
N TYR A 299 -23.30 4.02 -6.80
CA TYR A 299 -24.25 4.93 -6.15
C TYR A 299 -24.44 6.26 -6.90
N GLY A 300 -23.95 6.36 -8.14
CA GLY A 300 -23.97 7.61 -8.90
C GLY A 300 -23.12 8.72 -8.28
N LEU A 301 -22.07 8.35 -7.53
CA LEU A 301 -21.09 9.26 -6.94
C LEU A 301 -19.79 9.20 -7.72
N SER A 302 -19.13 10.34 -7.88
CA SER A 302 -17.75 10.41 -8.32
C SER A 302 -16.78 10.30 -7.13
N LEU A 303 -15.54 9.89 -7.40
CA LEU A 303 -14.49 9.92 -6.38
C LEU A 303 -14.23 11.36 -5.90
N LYS A 304 -14.33 12.35 -6.80
CA LYS A 304 -14.17 13.77 -6.47
C LYS A 304 -15.15 14.22 -5.38
N GLU A 305 -16.42 13.84 -5.50
CA GLU A 305 -17.43 14.17 -4.48
C GLU A 305 -17.07 13.59 -3.11
N LEU A 306 -16.54 12.36 -3.05
CA LEU A 306 -16.11 11.74 -1.79
C LEU A 306 -14.89 12.44 -1.19
N LEU A 307 -13.87 12.76 -2.00
CA LEU A 307 -12.68 13.46 -1.52
C LEU A 307 -13.02 14.88 -1.06
N ASP A 308 -13.85 15.61 -1.81
CA ASP A 308 -14.31 16.95 -1.44
C ASP A 308 -15.18 16.91 -0.19
N TYR A 309 -16.02 15.87 -0.02
CA TYR A 309 -16.78 15.69 1.20
C TYR A 309 -15.86 15.55 2.41
N SER A 310 -14.81 14.75 2.28
CA SER A 310 -13.80 14.56 3.34
C SER A 310 -13.07 15.87 3.67
N LYS A 311 -12.62 16.60 2.64
CA LYS A 311 -11.96 17.91 2.79
C LYS A 311 -12.87 18.92 3.49
N ASN A 312 -14.16 18.94 3.15
CA ASN A 312 -15.13 19.85 3.73
C ASN A 312 -15.46 19.51 5.18
N LEU A 313 -15.53 18.22 5.54
CA LEU A 313 -15.66 17.78 6.93
C LEU A 313 -14.46 18.23 7.77
N ALA A 314 -13.24 18.04 7.26
CA ALA A 314 -12.03 18.52 7.92
C ALA A 314 -12.04 20.05 8.13
N LYS A 315 -12.48 20.82 7.11
CA LYS A 315 -12.66 22.28 7.21
C LYS A 315 -13.68 22.69 8.27
N LYS A 316 -14.84 22.02 8.30
CA LYS A 316 -15.86 22.23 9.34
C LYS A 316 -15.35 21.93 10.74
N ALA A 317 -14.41 20.99 10.88
CA ALA A 317 -13.73 20.67 12.13
C ALA A 317 -12.56 21.62 12.47
N GLY A 318 -12.36 22.70 11.72
CA GLY A 318 -11.32 23.71 11.98
C GLY A 318 -9.94 23.41 11.38
N LEU A 319 -9.80 22.38 10.53
CA LEU A 319 -8.58 22.11 9.78
C LEU A 319 -8.57 22.88 8.46
N LYS A 320 -7.43 23.03 7.80
CA LYS A 320 -7.34 23.68 6.47
C LYS A 320 -7.88 22.83 5.31
N GLY A 321 -8.25 21.57 5.57
CA GLY A 321 -8.64 20.56 4.59
C GLY A 321 -7.83 19.27 4.78
N ILE A 322 -7.70 18.48 3.71
CA ILE A 322 -6.88 17.26 3.64
C ILE A 322 -6.07 17.33 2.34
N LYS A 323 -4.79 16.93 2.36
CA LYS A 323 -3.99 16.69 1.16
C LYS A 323 -4.01 15.19 0.85
N PHE A 324 -4.54 14.81 -0.32
CA PHE A 324 -4.59 13.40 -0.74
C PHE A 324 -3.48 13.10 -1.75
N ILE A 325 -2.73 12.02 -1.50
CA ILE A 325 -1.69 11.49 -2.38
C ILE A 325 -2.12 10.09 -2.84
N ALA A 326 -2.25 9.88 -4.15
CA ALA A 326 -2.63 8.59 -4.68
C ALA A 326 -1.45 7.60 -4.63
N VAL A 327 -1.67 6.39 -4.13
CA VAL A 327 -0.69 5.29 -4.21
C VAL A 327 -1.11 4.37 -5.34
N THR A 328 -0.20 4.13 -6.28
CA THR A 328 -0.49 3.51 -7.58
C THR A 328 0.49 2.37 -7.91
N ALA A 329 0.22 1.67 -9.02
CA ALA A 329 1.07 0.59 -9.55
C ALA A 329 1.86 1.06 -10.79
N GLY A 330 2.36 0.11 -11.59
CA GLY A 330 3.11 0.36 -12.83
C GLY A 330 2.24 0.42 -14.10
N PRO A 331 2.73 1.02 -15.21
CA PRO A 331 1.98 1.08 -16.46
C PRO A 331 1.74 -0.33 -17.00
N MET A 332 0.65 -0.47 -17.73
CA MET A 332 0.12 -1.76 -18.16
C MET A 332 0.14 -1.86 -19.68
N LEU A 333 0.30 -3.07 -20.20
CA LEU A 333 0.19 -3.34 -21.63
C LEU A 333 -1.28 -3.42 -22.06
N GLU A 334 -1.57 -3.20 -23.34
CA GLU A 334 -2.94 -3.23 -23.87
C GLU A 334 -3.62 -4.60 -23.65
N GLN A 335 -2.88 -5.71 -23.82
CA GLN A 335 -3.39 -7.05 -23.53
C GLN A 335 -3.74 -7.26 -22.05
N GLU A 336 -3.28 -6.38 -21.16
CA GLU A 336 -3.58 -6.41 -19.73
C GLU A 336 -4.79 -5.54 -19.36
N ARG A 337 -5.45 -4.88 -20.32
CA ARG A 337 -6.65 -4.06 -20.08
C ARG A 337 -7.76 -4.80 -19.36
N ILE A 338 -7.87 -6.11 -19.55
CA ILE A 338 -8.84 -6.93 -18.81
C ILE A 338 -8.55 -6.99 -17.29
N TYR A 339 -7.33 -6.63 -16.88
CA TYR A 339 -6.87 -6.41 -15.51
C TYR A 339 -6.72 -4.91 -15.18
N GLY A 340 -7.08 -4.03 -16.11
CA GLY A 340 -6.99 -2.59 -15.91
C GLY A 340 -7.86 -2.09 -14.76
N LEU A 341 -7.62 -0.85 -14.41
CA LEU A 341 -8.24 -0.12 -13.31
C LEU A 341 -9.70 0.20 -13.65
N PRO A 342 -10.69 -0.42 -12.99
CA PRO A 342 -12.09 -0.17 -13.30
C PRO A 342 -12.55 1.18 -12.79
N THR A 343 -13.49 1.80 -13.50
CA THR A 343 -14.10 3.08 -13.08
C THR A 343 -15.57 2.94 -12.73
N SER A 344 -16.13 1.72 -12.86
CA SER A 344 -17.51 1.42 -12.47
C SER A 344 -17.66 -0.03 -12.04
N TRP A 345 -18.65 -0.29 -11.19
CA TRP A 345 -19.09 -1.63 -10.84
C TRP A 345 -20.59 -1.77 -11.11
N LYS A 346 -20.98 -2.88 -11.72
CA LYS A 346 -22.37 -3.17 -12.11
C LYS A 346 -22.83 -4.50 -11.52
N ALA A 347 -23.92 -4.47 -10.75
CA ALA A 347 -24.57 -5.69 -10.23
C ALA A 347 -25.11 -6.55 -11.38
N LYS A 348 -25.03 -7.88 -11.22
CA LYS A 348 -25.72 -8.82 -12.13
C LYS A 348 -27.24 -8.64 -12.05
N ASN A 349 -27.75 -8.47 -10.84
CA ASN A 349 -29.14 -8.15 -10.56
C ASN A 349 -29.20 -6.91 -9.65
N PRO A 350 -29.70 -5.76 -10.12
CA PRO A 350 -29.80 -4.54 -9.31
C PRO A 350 -30.65 -4.68 -8.06
N SER A 351 -31.64 -5.60 -8.06
CA SER A 351 -32.49 -5.88 -6.89
C SER A 351 -31.86 -6.85 -5.89
N ARG A 352 -30.79 -7.54 -6.28
CA ARG A 352 -30.06 -8.52 -5.45
C ARG A 352 -28.54 -8.37 -5.66
N PRO A 353 -27.95 -7.21 -5.34
CA PRO A 353 -26.55 -6.92 -5.66
C PRO A 353 -25.56 -7.85 -4.96
N TRP A 354 -25.95 -8.48 -3.84
CA TRP A 354 -25.16 -9.49 -3.14
C TRP A 354 -24.91 -10.78 -3.95
N GLU A 355 -25.63 -11.01 -5.06
CA GLU A 355 -25.37 -12.12 -6.00
C GLU A 355 -24.14 -11.88 -6.89
N GLY A 356 -23.49 -10.73 -6.73
CA GLY A 356 -22.28 -10.35 -7.44
C GLY A 356 -22.52 -9.39 -8.60
N GLY A 357 -21.41 -9.01 -9.21
CA GLY A 357 -21.38 -8.03 -10.29
C GLY A 357 -20.07 -8.08 -11.04
N GLN A 358 -19.84 -7.07 -11.87
CA GLN A 358 -18.65 -6.94 -12.68
C GLN A 358 -18.10 -5.53 -12.59
N TYR A 359 -16.79 -5.45 -12.45
CA TYR A 359 -16.03 -4.23 -12.65
C TYR A 359 -15.89 -3.95 -14.15
N GLN A 360 -16.24 -2.73 -14.56
CA GLN A 360 -16.34 -2.29 -15.95
C GLN A 360 -15.47 -1.05 -16.20
N ASN A 361 -15.38 -0.63 -17.47
CA ASN A 361 -14.66 0.56 -17.90
C ASN A 361 -13.20 0.57 -17.42
N LYS A 362 -12.48 -0.52 -17.73
CA LYS A 362 -11.11 -0.76 -17.28
C LYS A 362 -10.11 0.06 -18.08
N LEU A 363 -9.41 0.94 -17.38
CA LEU A 363 -8.37 1.81 -17.91
C LEU A 363 -7.00 1.18 -17.65
N LEU A 364 -6.06 1.37 -18.56
CA LEU A 364 -4.65 1.13 -18.24
C LEU A 364 -4.18 2.18 -17.25
N LEU A 365 -3.16 1.87 -16.45
CA LEU A 365 -2.69 2.82 -15.44
C LEU A 365 -2.30 4.18 -16.07
N GLN A 366 -1.64 4.17 -17.22
CA GLN A 366 -1.25 5.38 -17.96
C GLN A 366 -2.43 6.22 -18.47
N GLU A 367 -3.63 5.65 -18.53
CA GLU A 367 -4.87 6.36 -18.86
C GLU A 367 -5.59 6.85 -17.60
N TYR A 368 -5.44 6.12 -16.49
CA TYR A 368 -6.05 6.44 -15.21
C TYR A 368 -5.36 7.62 -14.52
N VAL A 369 -4.03 7.57 -14.40
CA VAL A 369 -3.21 8.52 -13.63
C VAL A 369 -3.43 9.98 -14.03
N PRO A 370 -3.52 10.37 -15.32
CA PRO A 370 -3.80 11.75 -15.70
C PRO A 370 -5.09 12.35 -15.11
N ARG A 371 -6.04 11.52 -14.66
CA ARG A 371 -7.32 11.95 -14.07
C ARG A 371 -7.22 12.28 -12.59
N LEU A 372 -6.16 11.86 -11.89
CA LEU A 372 -6.03 12.00 -10.43
C LEU A 372 -6.18 13.45 -9.96
N LYS A 373 -5.55 14.40 -10.65
CA LYS A 373 -5.62 15.81 -10.27
C LYS A 373 -7.05 16.35 -10.33
N SER A 374 -7.82 16.02 -11.37
CA SER A 374 -9.21 16.49 -11.49
C SER A 374 -10.15 15.81 -10.48
N MET A 375 -9.79 14.61 -10.00
CA MET A 375 -10.47 13.96 -8.88
C MET A 375 -10.19 14.63 -7.53
N GLY A 376 -9.14 15.45 -7.43
CA GLY A 376 -8.78 16.17 -6.22
C GLY A 376 -7.57 15.60 -5.46
N PHE A 377 -6.77 14.74 -6.09
CA PHE A 377 -5.44 14.40 -5.60
C PHE A 377 -4.45 15.54 -5.89
N GLU A 378 -3.47 15.72 -5.01
CA GLU A 378 -2.42 16.74 -5.11
C GLU A 378 -1.02 16.12 -5.23
N GLY A 379 -1.01 14.83 -5.54
CA GLY A 379 0.21 14.08 -5.83
C GLY A 379 -0.07 12.61 -5.98
N MET A 380 0.98 11.88 -6.32
CA MET A 380 0.96 10.44 -6.37
C MET A 380 2.32 9.84 -6.02
N THR A 381 2.30 8.54 -5.77
CA THR A 381 3.48 7.71 -5.61
C THR A 381 3.19 6.28 -6.05
N GLY A 382 4.19 5.41 -5.97
CA GLY A 382 4.09 3.98 -6.21
C GLY A 382 4.09 3.19 -4.91
N TYR A 383 3.55 1.97 -4.97
CA TYR A 383 3.75 0.96 -3.93
C TYR A 383 4.95 0.07 -4.25
N VAL A 384 4.73 -0.95 -5.09
CA VAL A 384 5.78 -1.77 -5.71
C VAL A 384 5.51 -1.88 -7.21
N TYR A 385 6.53 -1.69 -8.02
CA TYR A 385 6.47 -1.95 -9.46
C TYR A 385 7.10 -3.30 -9.82
N HIS A 386 6.38 -4.12 -10.57
CA HIS A 386 6.82 -5.47 -11.00
C HIS A 386 7.38 -5.50 -12.41
N ASN A 387 7.10 -4.48 -13.20
CA ASN A 387 7.50 -4.35 -14.59
C ASN A 387 7.45 -2.87 -14.99
N PHE A 388 7.91 -2.59 -16.20
CA PHE A 388 7.62 -1.37 -16.94
C PHE A 388 7.32 -1.77 -18.38
N TYR A 389 6.04 -1.77 -18.74
CA TYR A 389 5.54 -2.34 -20.00
C TYR A 389 6.03 -3.79 -20.21
N GLU A 390 6.73 -4.09 -21.29
CA GLU A 390 7.21 -5.43 -21.63
C GLU A 390 8.38 -5.90 -20.76
N LYS A 391 9.03 -5.00 -20.02
CA LYS A 391 10.18 -5.34 -19.17
C LYS A 391 9.73 -5.77 -17.79
N ASP A 392 9.75 -7.08 -17.56
CA ASP A 392 9.54 -7.68 -16.24
C ASP A 392 10.77 -7.56 -15.33
N ASN A 393 10.53 -7.43 -14.03
CA ASN A 393 11.58 -7.55 -13.02
C ASN A 393 11.91 -9.02 -12.76
N ARG A 394 12.95 -9.54 -13.41
CA ARG A 394 13.47 -10.92 -13.19
C ARG A 394 14.69 -10.95 -12.29
N SER A 395 15.30 -9.78 -12.09
CA SER A 395 16.45 -9.55 -11.23
C SER A 395 16.33 -8.17 -10.59
N TYR A 396 17.15 -7.91 -9.57
CA TYR A 396 17.17 -6.57 -8.98
C TYR A 396 17.78 -5.51 -9.91
N ALA A 397 18.64 -5.92 -10.84
CA ALA A 397 19.13 -5.03 -11.90
C ALA A 397 17.97 -4.57 -12.82
N ASP A 398 17.10 -5.51 -13.22
CA ASP A 398 15.89 -5.17 -13.98
C ASP A 398 14.98 -4.24 -13.17
N MET A 399 14.77 -4.53 -11.88
CA MET A 399 13.97 -3.68 -11.01
C MET A 399 14.53 -2.25 -10.91
N ARG A 400 15.85 -2.08 -10.80
CA ARG A 400 16.45 -0.73 -10.81
C ARG A 400 16.19 -0.02 -12.14
N GLU A 401 16.31 -0.73 -13.26
CA GLU A 401 16.04 -0.15 -14.57
C GLU A 401 14.57 0.23 -14.75
N THR A 402 13.64 -0.67 -14.42
CA THR A 402 12.21 -0.36 -14.55
C THR A 402 11.83 0.81 -13.66
N TYR A 403 12.31 0.88 -12.41
CA TYR A 403 12.05 2.01 -11.51
C TYR A 403 12.55 3.35 -12.09
N ARG A 404 13.75 3.40 -12.69
CA ARG A 404 14.22 4.61 -13.40
C ARG A 404 13.26 5.01 -14.52
N SER A 405 12.73 4.05 -15.26
CA SER A 405 11.75 4.31 -16.32
C SER A 405 10.40 4.83 -15.78
N HIS A 406 9.91 4.31 -14.65
CA HIS A 406 8.74 4.88 -13.96
C HIS A 406 8.98 6.31 -13.51
N TRP A 407 10.14 6.55 -12.88
CA TRP A 407 10.47 7.88 -12.38
C TRP A 407 10.51 8.88 -13.52
N LYS A 408 11.14 8.52 -14.64
CA LYS A 408 11.18 9.33 -15.84
C LYS A 408 9.77 9.59 -16.39
N LEU A 409 8.97 8.55 -16.62
CA LEU A 409 7.62 8.68 -17.18
C LEU A 409 6.77 9.66 -16.37
N TRP A 410 6.73 9.47 -15.05
CA TRP A 410 5.86 10.24 -14.17
C TRP A 410 6.42 11.59 -13.80
N GLY A 411 7.73 11.69 -13.57
CA GLY A 411 8.42 12.96 -13.40
C GLY A 411 8.24 13.86 -14.62
N GLU A 412 8.42 13.34 -15.84
CA GLU A 412 8.17 14.10 -17.06
C GLU A 412 6.70 14.50 -17.24
N LYS A 413 5.76 13.62 -16.87
CA LYS A 413 4.32 13.90 -16.94
C LYS A 413 3.91 15.07 -16.05
N PHE A 414 4.47 15.17 -14.85
CA PHE A 414 4.07 16.18 -13.86
C PHE A 414 5.08 17.33 -13.71
N LYS A 415 6.17 17.35 -14.49
CA LYS A 415 7.26 18.36 -14.39
C LYS A 415 6.82 19.82 -14.43
N SER A 416 5.69 20.13 -15.07
CA SER A 416 5.19 21.49 -15.23
C SER A 416 4.05 21.83 -14.26
N ASP A 417 3.73 20.94 -13.33
CA ASP A 417 2.61 21.07 -12.41
C ASP A 417 3.11 21.16 -10.96
N ALA A 418 3.48 22.36 -10.52
CA ALA A 418 3.98 22.59 -9.17
C ALA A 418 2.97 22.27 -8.05
N ASN A 419 1.70 21.98 -8.39
CA ASN A 419 0.65 21.63 -7.44
C ASN A 419 0.33 20.12 -7.42
N PHE A 420 1.10 19.30 -8.13
CA PHE A 420 0.92 17.86 -8.15
C PHE A 420 2.26 17.15 -8.01
N GLU A 421 2.56 16.66 -6.80
CA GLU A 421 3.86 16.04 -6.52
C GLU A 421 3.92 14.58 -6.95
N TYR A 422 5.01 14.17 -7.60
CA TYR A 422 5.34 12.76 -7.79
C TYR A 422 6.41 12.33 -6.77
N GLN A 423 5.98 11.69 -5.68
CA GLN A 423 6.89 11.20 -4.63
C GLN A 423 7.56 9.91 -5.10
N ILE A 424 8.89 9.86 -5.06
CA ILE A 424 9.71 8.84 -5.75
C ILE A 424 9.62 7.50 -5.02
N PRO A 425 9.00 6.45 -5.62
CA PRO A 425 8.89 5.16 -4.98
C PRO A 425 10.19 4.34 -5.12
N VAL A 426 10.53 3.58 -4.09
CA VAL A 426 11.66 2.65 -4.04
C VAL A 426 11.21 1.34 -3.38
N ALA A 427 11.74 0.22 -3.84
CA ALA A 427 11.54 -1.10 -3.21
C ALA A 427 12.86 -1.83 -3.04
N MET A 428 12.97 -2.63 -1.97
CA MET A 428 14.14 -3.47 -1.68
C MET A 428 14.23 -4.69 -2.60
N GLY A 429 13.10 -5.18 -3.11
CA GLY A 429 13.05 -6.39 -3.91
C GLY A 429 11.65 -6.95 -3.99
N TRP A 430 11.54 -8.22 -4.39
CA TRP A 430 10.30 -8.96 -4.46
C TRP A 430 10.53 -10.48 -4.37
N ASP A 431 9.79 -11.15 -3.49
CA ASP A 431 9.81 -12.60 -3.36
C ASP A 431 8.58 -13.11 -2.57
N MET A 432 7.51 -13.41 -3.31
CA MET A 432 6.20 -13.81 -2.80
C MET A 432 6.13 -15.31 -2.49
N ARG A 433 7.25 -16.05 -2.54
CA ARG A 433 7.27 -17.50 -2.27
C ARG A 433 6.69 -17.90 -0.90
N PRO A 434 6.84 -17.15 0.20
CA PRO A 434 6.14 -17.48 1.45
C PRO A 434 4.61 -17.46 1.36
N ALA A 435 4.06 -16.58 0.51
CA ALA A 435 2.63 -16.54 0.23
C ALA A 435 2.23 -17.47 -0.93
N GLY A 436 3.15 -18.29 -1.46
CA GLY A 436 2.90 -19.31 -2.47
C GLY A 436 3.50 -19.01 -3.85
N GLY A 437 4.08 -17.82 -4.06
CA GLY A 437 4.72 -17.40 -5.30
C GLY A 437 3.89 -16.39 -6.09
N THR A 438 4.57 -15.69 -6.99
CA THR A 438 4.03 -14.51 -7.67
C THR A 438 2.84 -14.85 -8.58
N TRP A 439 1.76 -14.09 -8.36
CA TRP A 439 0.47 -14.16 -9.07
C TRP A 439 -0.23 -15.51 -8.94
N PRO A 440 -0.87 -15.76 -7.79
CA PRO A 440 -1.74 -16.91 -7.61
C PRO A 440 -2.83 -17.02 -8.67
N GLN A 441 -3.18 -18.28 -8.96
CA GLN A 441 -4.30 -18.63 -9.81
C GLN A 441 -5.20 -19.63 -9.09
N GLN A 442 -6.47 -19.66 -9.48
CA GLN A 442 -7.44 -20.63 -9.00
C GLN A 442 -7.13 -22.09 -9.38
N THR A 443 -6.10 -22.32 -10.19
CA THR A 443 -5.54 -23.64 -10.47
C THR A 443 -4.70 -24.20 -9.31
N GLY A 444 -4.33 -23.36 -8.34
CA GLY A 444 -3.45 -23.69 -7.22
C GLY A 444 -1.96 -23.43 -7.49
N PHE A 445 -1.61 -22.91 -8.67
CA PHE A 445 -0.23 -22.66 -9.10
C PHE A 445 0.01 -21.18 -9.44
N PRO A 446 1.21 -20.64 -9.18
CA PRO A 446 1.56 -19.27 -9.56
C PRO A 446 1.64 -19.14 -11.09
N SER A 447 1.21 -18.01 -11.65
CA SER A 447 1.30 -17.76 -13.09
C SER A 447 2.66 -17.23 -13.53
N GLU A 448 3.34 -16.45 -12.69
CA GLU A 448 4.60 -15.78 -13.04
C GLU A 448 5.68 -16.01 -11.96
N PRO A 449 6.01 -17.27 -11.60
CA PRO A 449 7.00 -17.57 -10.56
C PRO A 449 8.41 -17.07 -10.90
N TYR A 450 8.68 -16.75 -12.18
CA TYR A 450 9.96 -16.19 -12.62
C TYR A 450 10.17 -14.73 -12.16
N LYS A 451 9.14 -14.10 -11.59
CA LYS A 451 9.21 -12.77 -10.96
C LYS A 451 9.54 -12.82 -9.48
N ASP A 452 9.51 -14.00 -8.85
CA ASP A 452 10.06 -14.17 -7.51
C ASP A 452 11.60 -14.08 -7.56
N ARG A 453 12.25 -13.95 -6.38
CA ARG A 453 13.72 -13.89 -6.22
C ARG A 453 14.37 -12.64 -6.81
N VAL A 454 13.63 -11.53 -6.84
CA VAL A 454 14.19 -10.23 -7.14
C VAL A 454 14.83 -9.70 -5.86
N HIS A 455 16.05 -10.17 -5.57
CA HIS A 455 16.77 -9.86 -4.33
C HIS A 455 17.84 -8.80 -4.55
N SER A 456 17.89 -7.83 -3.64
CA SER A 456 18.99 -6.86 -3.56
C SER A 456 20.01 -7.27 -2.52
N THR A 457 21.11 -6.53 -2.50
CA THR A 457 22.11 -6.52 -1.42
C THR A 457 22.15 -5.11 -0.84
N LYS A 458 22.81 -4.91 0.31
CA LYS A 458 23.10 -3.56 0.82
C LYS A 458 23.63 -2.62 -0.26
N ALA A 459 24.63 -3.07 -1.02
CA ALA A 459 25.28 -2.25 -2.05
C ALA A 459 24.34 -1.91 -3.22
N THR A 460 23.58 -2.88 -3.73
CA THR A 460 22.67 -2.62 -4.87
C THR A 460 21.44 -1.82 -4.46
N PHE A 461 20.93 -2.00 -3.24
CA PHE A 461 19.85 -1.19 -2.67
C PHE A 461 20.31 0.26 -2.44
N LYS A 462 21.48 0.46 -1.82
CA LYS A 462 22.11 1.78 -1.68
C LYS A 462 22.24 2.50 -3.02
N ALA A 463 22.68 1.80 -4.06
CA ALA A 463 22.78 2.38 -5.39
C ALA A 463 21.42 2.84 -5.93
N LYS A 464 20.32 2.11 -5.67
CA LYS A 464 18.96 2.54 -6.03
C LYS A 464 18.52 3.76 -5.23
N LEU A 465 18.86 3.85 -3.95
CA LEU A 465 18.55 5.02 -3.11
C LEU A 465 19.29 6.26 -3.60
N LEU A 466 20.56 6.15 -3.98
CA LEU A 466 21.34 7.25 -4.58
C LEU A 466 20.73 7.72 -5.91
N GLU A 467 20.31 6.79 -6.77
CA GLU A 467 19.60 7.14 -8.02
C GLU A 467 18.27 7.86 -7.74
N ALA A 468 17.51 7.40 -6.73
CA ALA A 468 16.26 8.04 -6.33
C ALA A 468 16.48 9.44 -5.76
N GLN A 469 17.52 9.63 -4.95
CA GLN A 469 17.92 10.92 -4.40
C GLN A 469 18.32 11.89 -5.53
N ASP A 470 19.19 11.47 -6.44
CA ASP A 470 19.62 12.28 -7.58
C ASP A 470 18.43 12.69 -8.46
N PHE A 471 17.51 11.75 -8.74
CA PHE A 471 16.29 12.05 -9.49
C PHE A 471 15.38 13.03 -8.73
N SER A 472 15.19 12.86 -7.42
CA SER A 472 14.41 13.77 -6.58
C SER A 472 14.99 15.19 -6.60
N LYS A 473 16.30 15.34 -6.36
CA LYS A 473 17.00 16.65 -6.39
C LYS A 473 16.83 17.35 -7.74
N LYS A 474 16.96 16.62 -8.86
CA LYS A 474 16.81 17.17 -10.21
C LYS A 474 15.39 17.64 -10.54
N ASN A 475 14.37 17.03 -9.95
CA ASN A 475 12.96 17.27 -10.30
C ASN A 475 12.15 17.92 -9.18
N ARG A 476 12.81 18.40 -8.13
CA ARG A 476 12.20 18.84 -6.86
C ARG A 476 11.09 19.88 -7.01
N ASN A 477 11.23 20.82 -7.94
CA ASN A 477 10.25 21.88 -8.17
C ASN A 477 8.86 21.35 -8.56
N ALA A 478 8.80 20.17 -9.17
CA ALA A 478 7.55 19.53 -9.57
C ALA A 478 7.20 18.30 -8.71
N ASN A 479 8.22 17.59 -8.20
CA ASN A 479 8.04 16.29 -7.55
C ASN A 479 8.02 16.35 -6.02
N GLY A 480 8.31 17.51 -5.43
CA GLY A 480 8.61 17.60 -3.99
C GLY A 480 9.94 16.89 -3.65
N ASN A 481 10.15 16.63 -2.36
CA ASN A 481 11.38 16.01 -1.84
C ASN A 481 11.14 14.65 -1.16
N THR A 482 9.99 14.00 -1.40
CA THR A 482 9.63 12.75 -0.72
C THR A 482 10.12 11.52 -1.51
N ILE A 483 10.83 10.63 -0.82
CA ILE A 483 11.13 9.27 -1.25
C ILE A 483 10.22 8.32 -0.47
N MET A 484 9.46 7.46 -1.15
CA MET A 484 8.58 6.47 -0.53
C MET A 484 9.16 5.07 -0.69
N ILE A 485 9.55 4.44 0.41
CA ILE A 485 10.08 3.08 0.43
C ILE A 485 8.94 2.10 0.73
N CYS A 486 8.73 1.15 -0.16
CA CYS A 486 8.03 -0.07 0.19
C CYS A 486 9.04 -1.17 0.52
N CYS A 487 8.96 -1.83 1.67
CA CYS A 487 8.05 -1.57 2.81
C CYS A 487 8.78 -1.87 4.12
N TRP A 488 8.24 -1.42 5.27
CA TRP A 488 8.82 -1.76 6.57
C TRP A 488 8.81 -3.27 6.76
N ASN A 489 7.64 -3.90 6.68
CA ASN A 489 7.42 -5.27 7.14
C ASN A 489 6.49 -6.10 6.24
N GLU A 490 6.54 -5.93 4.92
CA GLU A 490 5.69 -6.72 4.01
C GLU A 490 6.29 -8.11 3.71
N TYR A 491 6.30 -8.96 4.74
CA TYR A 491 6.95 -10.27 4.73
C TYR A 491 6.40 -11.24 3.68
N LEU A 492 5.09 -11.22 3.44
CA LEU A 492 4.41 -12.14 2.51
C LEU A 492 4.79 -11.89 1.05
N GLU A 493 5.11 -10.64 0.70
CA GLU A 493 5.54 -10.25 -0.64
C GLU A 493 7.08 -10.26 -0.80
N GLY A 494 7.80 -10.42 0.32
CA GLY A 494 9.26 -10.42 0.33
C GLY A 494 9.88 -9.05 0.09
N ASN A 495 9.16 -7.97 0.39
CA ASN A 495 9.62 -6.60 0.27
C ASN A 495 9.55 -5.90 1.63
N TYR A 496 10.53 -6.15 2.50
CA TYR A 496 10.59 -5.63 3.86
C TYR A 496 12.00 -5.13 4.17
N ILE A 497 12.12 -3.98 4.83
CA ILE A 497 13.41 -3.41 5.28
C ILE A 497 13.61 -3.55 6.78
N GLU A 498 12.61 -4.05 7.51
CA GLU A 498 12.72 -4.41 8.91
C GLU A 498 13.85 -5.44 9.10
N PRO A 499 14.73 -5.26 10.10
CA PRO A 499 15.85 -6.17 10.31
C PRO A 499 15.45 -7.62 10.57
N THR A 500 16.07 -8.54 9.83
CA THR A 500 15.86 -10.00 9.96
C THR A 500 17.16 -10.75 10.26
N GLU A 501 17.07 -12.01 10.67
CA GLU A 501 18.24 -12.89 10.85
C GLU A 501 19.05 -13.07 9.54
N GLY A 502 18.40 -12.98 8.38
CA GLY A 502 19.04 -13.12 7.07
C GLY A 502 19.68 -11.84 6.53
N HIS A 503 19.08 -10.67 6.76
CA HIS A 503 19.58 -9.39 6.23
C HIS A 503 20.25 -8.49 7.27
N GLY A 504 20.10 -8.79 8.56
CA GLY A 504 20.54 -7.91 9.63
C GLY A 504 20.00 -6.49 9.43
N PHE A 505 20.88 -5.50 9.53
CA PHE A 505 20.55 -4.07 9.33
C PHE A 505 20.87 -3.54 7.94
N ASP A 506 21.24 -4.40 6.97
CA ASP A 506 21.77 -3.99 5.67
C ASP A 506 20.94 -2.89 4.97
N TYR A 507 19.61 -3.04 4.96
CA TYR A 507 18.70 -2.09 4.32
C TYR A 507 18.61 -0.76 5.08
N LEU A 508 18.54 -0.81 6.41
CA LEU A 508 18.51 0.39 7.24
C LEU A 508 19.84 1.14 7.16
N GLU A 509 20.96 0.44 7.20
CA GLU A 509 22.29 1.04 7.03
C GLU A 509 22.45 1.71 5.66
N ALA A 510 21.95 1.10 4.59
CA ALA A 510 21.93 1.72 3.27
C ALA A 510 21.09 3.02 3.25
N ILE A 511 19.96 3.07 3.95
CA ILE A 511 19.15 4.29 4.08
C ILE A 511 19.93 5.35 4.86
N ARG A 512 20.52 4.99 6.01
CA ARG A 512 21.32 5.91 6.83
C ARG A 512 22.53 6.47 6.08
N GLU A 513 23.20 5.65 5.27
CA GLU A 513 24.35 6.09 4.46
C GLU A 513 23.97 7.09 3.35
N VAL A 514 22.70 7.16 2.93
CA VAL A 514 22.24 8.04 1.84
C VAL A 514 21.45 9.25 2.37
N PHE A 515 20.65 9.04 3.43
CA PHE A 515 19.69 10.02 3.96
C PHE A 515 19.85 10.30 5.46
N GLY A 516 20.83 9.67 6.13
CA GLY A 516 21.10 9.90 7.54
C GLY A 516 21.39 11.37 7.82
N LYS A 517 20.80 11.89 8.91
CA LYS A 517 20.89 13.27 9.36
C LYS A 517 21.77 13.38 10.59
#